data_AF-A0A7C2A5H6-F1
#
_entry.id   AF-A0A7C2A5H6-F1
#
_cell.length_a   1.000
_cell.length_b   1.000
_cell.length_c   1.000
_cell.angle_alpha   90.00
_cell.angle_beta   90.00
_cell.angle_gamma   90.00
#
_symmetry.space_group_name_H-M   'P 1'
#
loop_
_entity.id
_entity.type
_entity.pdbx_description
1 polymer ?
#
loop_
_entity_poly.entity_id
_entity_poly.type
_entity_poly.pdbx_seq_one_letter_code
_entity_poly.pdbx_strand_id
1 'polypeptide(L)'
;AKELDLRTIVVAEGSVENIIDKTVMCKHYLNSFKIDLDGVVINKVKDKKGIENIAIPDLERRGIDVLGVLPYKKVLAGIVVEDVVDMLGANLLAGEKGLTKRIDKIFIGAMNIESALSYLRRYANKAIITGGDRIDMQLAALETSTSCLILTGGIYPSPQVVAKADKLNVPIMLVSADTFSASRSFENITAKIEAKDKEKIEIIKRIVKENVDLSKLEGE
;
A
#
# COMPACT_ATOMS: atom_id res chain seq x y z
N ALA A 1 -19.87 -20.18 1.62
CA ALA A 1 -21.09 -19.50 2.12
C ALA A 1 -22.23 -20.50 2.27
N LYS A 2 -22.81 -20.98 1.16
CA LYS A 2 -23.96 -21.88 1.18
C LYS A 2 -23.81 -23.17 2.00
N GLU A 3 -22.70 -23.89 1.87
CA GLU A 3 -22.46 -25.13 2.62
C GLU A 3 -22.22 -24.91 4.12
N LEU A 4 -21.86 -23.69 4.50
CA LEU A 4 -21.49 -23.31 5.87
C LEU A 4 -22.51 -22.35 6.50
N ASP A 5 -23.62 -22.09 5.81
CA ASP A 5 -24.67 -21.13 6.19
C ASP A 5 -24.12 -19.75 6.62
N LEU A 6 -23.15 -19.24 5.85
CA LEU A 6 -22.48 -17.98 6.16
C LEU A 6 -23.10 -16.81 5.41
N ARG A 7 -23.28 -15.70 6.12
CA ARG A 7 -23.54 -14.38 5.53
C ARG A 7 -22.41 -13.96 4.59
N THR A 8 -22.79 -13.31 3.50
CA THR A 8 -21.88 -12.87 2.45
C THR A 8 -21.98 -11.36 2.28
N ILE A 9 -20.86 -10.67 2.48
CA ILE A 9 -20.71 -9.24 2.21
C ILE A 9 -19.69 -9.02 1.10
N VAL A 10 -19.85 -7.95 0.35
CA VAL A 10 -18.86 -7.50 -0.65
C VAL A 10 -18.13 -6.28 -0.11
N VAL A 11 -16.81 -6.25 -0.26
CA VAL A 11 -16.01 -5.04 -0.04
C VAL A 11 -15.63 -4.47 -1.40
N ALA A 12 -16.15 -3.29 -1.73
CA ALA A 12 -15.92 -2.64 -3.02
C ALA A 12 -15.02 -1.42 -2.86
N GLU A 13 -14.12 -1.19 -3.82
CA GLU A 13 -13.28 0.01 -3.88
C GLU A 13 -13.08 0.46 -5.33
N GLY A 14 -12.88 1.77 -5.53
CA GLY A 14 -12.62 2.35 -6.85
C GLY A 14 -13.36 3.67 -7.07
N SER A 15 -13.58 4.00 -8.34
CA SER A 15 -14.50 5.08 -8.74
C SER A 15 -15.95 4.70 -8.45
N VAL A 16 -16.85 5.69 -8.51
CA VAL A 16 -18.29 5.50 -8.37
C VAL A 16 -18.80 4.41 -9.32
N GLU A 17 -18.44 4.47 -10.60
CA GLU A 17 -18.88 3.48 -11.61
C GLU A 17 -18.34 2.09 -11.26
N ASN A 18 -17.06 1.99 -10.93
CA ASN A 18 -16.43 0.71 -10.59
C ASN A 18 -17.09 0.05 -9.37
N ILE A 19 -17.48 0.83 -8.36
CA ILE A 19 -18.14 0.31 -7.16
C ILE A 19 -19.51 -0.25 -7.51
N ILE A 20 -20.31 0.47 -8.31
CA ILE A 20 -21.63 0.02 -8.75
C ILE A 20 -21.47 -1.27 -9.58
N ASP A 21 -20.66 -1.22 -10.63
CA ASP A 21 -20.49 -2.32 -11.58
C ASP A 21 -20.00 -3.60 -10.88
N LYS A 22 -18.95 -3.51 -10.06
CA LYS A 22 -18.40 -4.67 -9.35
C LYS A 22 -19.41 -5.24 -8.37
N THR A 23 -20.14 -4.41 -7.62
CA THR A 23 -21.08 -4.88 -6.61
C THR A 23 -22.27 -5.58 -7.27
N VAL A 24 -22.82 -4.98 -8.33
CA VAL A 24 -23.93 -5.57 -9.10
C VAL A 24 -23.50 -6.87 -9.77
N MET A 25 -22.32 -6.90 -10.39
CA MET A 25 -21.76 -8.12 -11.00
C MET A 25 -21.56 -9.22 -9.96
N CYS A 26 -20.99 -8.90 -8.79
CA CYS A 26 -20.84 -9.84 -7.68
C CYS A 26 -22.18 -10.39 -7.21
N LYS A 27 -23.21 -9.54 -7.04
CA LYS A 27 -24.56 -10.00 -6.67
C LYS A 27 -25.12 -10.99 -7.69
N HIS A 28 -25.03 -10.67 -8.99
CA HIS A 28 -25.49 -11.60 -10.03
C HIS A 28 -24.73 -12.92 -10.03
N TYR A 29 -23.41 -12.87 -9.82
CA TYR A 29 -22.58 -14.05 -9.72
C TYR A 29 -22.96 -14.92 -8.50
N LEU A 30 -23.10 -14.33 -7.31
CA LEU A 30 -23.52 -15.03 -6.09
C LEU A 30 -24.91 -15.67 -6.23
N ASN A 31 -25.86 -14.93 -6.83
CA ASN A 31 -27.21 -15.44 -7.07
C ASN A 31 -27.22 -16.67 -8.00
N SER A 32 -26.29 -16.76 -8.95
CA SER A 32 -26.16 -17.95 -9.81
C SER A 32 -25.83 -19.24 -9.02
N PHE A 33 -25.22 -19.10 -7.85
CA PHE A 33 -24.94 -20.19 -6.91
C PHE A 33 -25.99 -20.31 -5.79
N LYS A 34 -27.07 -19.51 -5.84
CA LYS A 34 -28.08 -19.37 -4.77
C LYS A 34 -27.45 -18.94 -3.44
N ILE A 35 -26.58 -17.94 -3.49
CA ILE A 35 -26.01 -17.26 -2.33
C ILE A 35 -26.54 -15.83 -2.34
N ASP A 36 -27.19 -15.42 -1.26
CA ASP A 36 -27.66 -14.05 -1.09
C ASP A 36 -26.53 -13.13 -0.64
N LEU A 37 -26.61 -11.87 -1.05
CA LEU A 37 -25.68 -10.81 -0.67
C LEU A 37 -26.31 -9.98 0.45
N ASP A 38 -25.76 -10.05 1.67
CA ASP A 38 -26.23 -9.31 2.84
C ASP A 38 -25.90 -7.82 2.79
N GLY A 39 -24.99 -7.41 1.91
CA GLY A 39 -24.71 -6.01 1.64
C GLY A 39 -23.29 -5.73 1.17
N VAL A 40 -22.97 -4.44 1.05
CA VAL A 40 -21.69 -3.94 0.58
C VAL A 40 -21.07 -2.93 1.55
N VAL A 41 -19.77 -3.07 1.79
CA VAL A 41 -18.93 -2.06 2.43
C VAL A 41 -18.09 -1.38 1.35
N ILE A 42 -18.22 -0.07 1.22
CA ILE A 42 -17.45 0.71 0.26
C ILE A 42 -16.17 1.19 0.93
N ASN A 43 -15.02 0.73 0.47
CA ASN A 43 -13.72 0.96 1.08
C ASN A 43 -12.85 1.98 0.32
N LYS A 44 -11.87 2.55 1.04
CA LYS A 44 -10.86 3.50 0.53
C LYS A 44 -11.47 4.71 -0.19
N VAL A 45 -12.58 5.25 0.32
CA VAL A 45 -13.30 6.37 -0.32
C VAL A 45 -12.51 7.67 -0.21
N LYS A 46 -12.19 8.27 -1.36
CA LYS A 46 -11.60 9.62 -1.47
C LYS A 46 -12.65 10.69 -1.77
N ASP A 47 -13.61 10.37 -2.64
CA ASP A 47 -14.74 11.24 -2.98
C ASP A 47 -16.00 10.78 -2.24
N LYS A 48 -16.18 11.28 -1.02
CA LYS A 48 -17.33 10.94 -0.19
C LYS A 48 -18.65 11.40 -0.82
N LYS A 49 -18.67 12.57 -1.48
CA LYS A 49 -19.88 13.14 -2.07
C LYS A 49 -20.38 12.34 -3.28
N GLY A 50 -19.47 11.90 -4.15
CA GLY A 50 -19.84 11.05 -5.29
C GLY A 50 -20.44 9.72 -4.83
N ILE A 51 -19.88 9.12 -3.78
CA ILE A 51 -20.41 7.88 -3.20
C ILE A 51 -21.80 8.10 -2.59
N GLU A 52 -21.96 9.10 -1.73
CA GLU A 52 -23.23 9.37 -1.04
C GLU A 52 -24.37 9.77 -1.99
N ASN A 53 -24.07 10.55 -3.03
CA ASN A 53 -25.10 11.08 -3.93
C ASN A 53 -25.40 10.18 -5.14
N ILE A 54 -24.50 9.26 -5.50
CA ILE A 54 -24.64 8.45 -6.73
C ILE A 54 -24.57 6.96 -6.42
N ALA A 55 -23.48 6.48 -5.82
CA ALA A 55 -23.27 5.04 -5.63
C ALA A 55 -24.30 4.43 -4.67
N ILE A 56 -24.51 5.04 -3.49
CA ILE A 56 -25.44 4.52 -2.49
C ILE A 56 -26.88 4.46 -3.04
N PRO A 57 -27.45 5.55 -3.59
CA PRO A 57 -28.82 5.50 -4.12
C PRO A 57 -28.98 4.52 -5.29
N ASP A 58 -27.96 4.32 -6.12
CA ASP A 58 -28.04 3.34 -7.21
C ASP A 58 -28.06 1.90 -6.69
N LEU A 59 -27.19 1.58 -5.74
CA LEU A 59 -27.11 0.25 -5.12
C LEU A 59 -28.39 -0.10 -4.35
N GLU A 60 -28.91 0.83 -3.55
CA GLU A 60 -30.14 0.63 -2.77
C GLU A 60 -31.36 0.42 -3.69
N ARG A 61 -31.47 1.19 -4.80
CA ARG A 61 -32.53 0.96 -5.82
C ARG A 61 -32.48 -0.43 -6.45
N ARG A 62 -31.31 -1.07 -6.45
CA ARG A 62 -31.10 -2.44 -6.96
C ARG A 62 -31.23 -3.50 -5.86
N GLY A 63 -31.71 -3.10 -4.66
CA GLY A 63 -31.85 -3.96 -3.49
C GLY A 63 -30.51 -4.47 -2.98
N ILE A 64 -29.49 -3.61 -2.96
CA ILE A 64 -28.19 -3.90 -2.36
C ILE A 64 -27.98 -2.93 -1.22
N ASP A 65 -27.98 -3.45 0.00
CA ASP A 65 -27.81 -2.62 1.19
C ASP A 65 -26.35 -2.18 1.31
N VAL A 66 -26.15 -0.88 1.51
CA VAL A 66 -24.85 -0.33 1.87
C VAL A 66 -24.72 -0.40 3.39
N LEU A 67 -23.75 -1.21 3.83
CA LEU A 67 -23.46 -1.44 5.25
C LEU A 67 -22.56 -0.36 5.82
N GLY A 68 -21.75 0.29 4.97
CA GLY A 68 -20.84 1.34 5.42
C GLY A 68 -19.94 1.92 4.35
N VAL A 69 -19.38 3.09 4.65
CA VAL A 69 -18.46 3.81 3.75
C VAL A 69 -17.18 4.15 4.50
N LEU A 70 -16.11 3.43 4.22
CA LEU A 70 -14.82 3.61 4.88
C LEU A 70 -13.97 4.65 4.13
N PRO A 71 -13.56 5.75 4.81
CA PRO A 71 -12.73 6.78 4.19
C PRO A 71 -11.31 6.28 3.93
N TYR A 72 -10.69 6.79 2.87
CA TYR A 72 -9.27 6.60 2.64
C TYR A 72 -8.43 7.25 3.75
N LYS A 73 -7.57 6.48 4.40
CA LYS A 73 -6.57 6.99 5.34
C LYS A 73 -5.17 6.70 4.85
N LYS A 74 -4.40 7.77 4.60
CA LYS A 74 -3.01 7.68 4.12
C LYS A 74 -2.13 6.79 5.01
N VAL A 75 -2.32 6.84 6.34
CA VAL A 75 -1.55 6.04 7.30
C VAL A 75 -1.74 4.52 7.12
N LEU A 76 -2.92 4.07 6.68
CA LEU A 76 -3.19 2.66 6.41
C LEU A 76 -2.60 2.20 5.07
N ALA A 77 -2.39 3.15 4.15
CA ALA A 77 -1.72 2.92 2.87
C ALA A 77 -0.20 3.11 2.93
N GLY A 78 0.36 3.35 4.13
CA GLY A 78 1.80 3.55 4.31
C GLY A 78 2.56 2.25 4.11
N ILE A 79 3.46 2.28 3.11
CA ILE A 79 4.42 1.21 2.82
C ILE A 79 5.58 1.33 3.81
N VAL A 80 6.05 0.22 4.37
CA VAL A 80 7.30 0.15 5.15
C VAL A 80 8.40 -0.52 4.34
N VAL A 81 9.66 -0.37 4.75
CA VAL A 81 10.78 -0.97 4.01
C VAL A 81 10.69 -2.50 3.96
N GLU A 82 10.18 -3.13 5.01
CA GLU A 82 9.95 -4.59 5.05
C GLU A 82 9.02 -5.07 3.92
N ASP A 83 7.95 -4.32 3.60
CA ASP A 83 7.05 -4.64 2.48
C ASP A 83 7.82 -4.73 1.15
N VAL A 84 8.85 -3.88 0.98
CA VAL A 84 9.68 -3.80 -0.22
C VAL A 84 10.63 -4.98 -0.29
N VAL A 85 11.24 -5.38 0.83
CA VAL A 85 12.14 -6.54 0.91
C VAL A 85 11.42 -7.80 0.44
N ASP A 86 10.24 -8.05 1.02
CA ASP A 86 9.42 -9.22 0.70
C ASP A 86 9.00 -9.25 -0.77
N MET A 87 8.56 -8.11 -1.30
CA MET A 87 8.00 -8.05 -2.65
C MET A 87 9.09 -8.17 -3.73
N LEU A 88 10.25 -7.56 -3.51
CA LEU A 88 11.35 -7.59 -4.47
C LEU A 88 12.27 -8.81 -4.30
N GLY A 89 12.04 -9.64 -3.27
CA GLY A 89 12.95 -10.74 -2.93
C GLY A 89 14.37 -10.24 -2.68
N ALA A 90 14.48 -9.07 -2.03
CA ALA A 90 15.74 -8.35 -1.96
C ALA A 90 16.67 -8.93 -0.88
N ASN A 91 17.97 -8.94 -1.18
CA ASN A 91 19.00 -9.29 -0.19
C ASN A 91 19.34 -8.04 0.62
N LEU A 92 19.10 -8.08 1.93
CA LEU A 92 19.45 -7.00 2.83
C LEU A 92 20.96 -7.01 3.12
N LEU A 93 21.65 -5.90 2.82
CA LEU A 93 23.10 -5.76 2.99
C LEU A 93 23.51 -4.97 4.23
N ALA A 94 22.65 -4.08 4.72
CA ALA A 94 22.93 -3.17 5.85
C ALA A 94 21.64 -2.60 6.42
N GLY A 95 21.71 -2.03 7.63
CA GLY A 95 20.68 -1.12 8.14
C GLY A 95 19.39 -1.79 8.62
N GLU A 96 19.46 -3.05 9.05
CA GLU A 96 18.31 -3.88 9.45
C GLU A 96 17.34 -3.20 10.43
N LYS A 97 17.86 -2.40 11.37
CA LYS A 97 17.04 -1.65 12.34
C LYS A 97 16.09 -0.63 11.70
N GLY A 98 16.27 -0.32 10.40
CA GLY A 98 15.40 0.58 9.65
C GLY A 98 14.31 -0.09 8.83
N LEU A 99 14.11 -1.41 8.91
CA LEU A 99 13.09 -2.13 8.13
C LEU A 99 11.65 -1.63 8.39
N THR A 100 11.38 -1.11 9.60
CA THR A 100 10.07 -0.57 9.98
C THR A 100 9.88 0.90 9.57
N LYS A 101 10.87 1.53 8.92
CA LYS A 101 10.74 2.91 8.43
C LYS A 101 9.66 2.98 7.35
N ARG A 102 8.85 4.05 7.38
CA ARG A 102 7.84 4.32 6.35
C ARG A 102 8.48 4.84 5.07
N ILE A 103 7.85 4.55 3.94
CA ILE A 103 8.20 5.07 2.63
C ILE A 103 7.04 5.94 2.14
N ASP A 104 7.30 7.24 2.01
CA ASP A 104 6.33 8.22 1.50
C ASP A 104 6.46 8.45 -0.01
N LYS A 105 7.65 8.22 -0.57
CA LYS A 105 7.95 8.49 -1.98
C LYS A 105 9.12 7.64 -2.49
N ILE A 106 9.15 7.39 -3.78
CA ILE A 106 10.25 6.69 -4.45
C ILE A 106 10.92 7.67 -5.41
N PHE A 107 12.23 7.56 -5.56
CA PHE A 107 12.98 8.22 -6.61
C PHE A 107 13.87 7.22 -7.34
N ILE A 108 13.86 7.34 -8.66
CA ILE A 108 14.76 6.59 -9.52
C ILE A 108 16.01 7.45 -9.74
N GLY A 109 17.12 7.02 -9.16
CA GLY A 109 18.44 7.62 -9.31
C GLY A 109 19.12 7.29 -10.63
N ALA A 110 18.37 7.32 -11.75
CA ALA A 110 18.90 7.20 -13.11
C ALA A 110 19.44 8.52 -13.65
N MET A 111 19.09 9.64 -13.01
CA MET A 111 19.58 10.98 -13.36
C MET A 111 20.97 11.29 -12.78
N ASN A 112 21.56 12.40 -13.24
CA ASN A 112 22.78 12.95 -12.66
C ASN A 112 22.55 13.41 -11.20
N ILE A 113 23.63 13.49 -10.43
CA ILE A 113 23.55 13.80 -9.00
C ILE A 113 23.04 15.21 -8.72
N GLU A 114 23.44 16.19 -9.54
CA GLU A 114 23.06 17.60 -9.39
C GLU A 114 21.53 17.78 -9.46
N SER A 115 20.89 17.14 -10.43
CA SER A 115 19.44 17.15 -10.58
C SER A 115 18.77 16.44 -9.40
N ALA A 116 19.32 15.30 -8.97
CA ALA A 116 18.76 14.51 -7.88
C ALA A 116 18.81 15.24 -6.53
N LEU A 117 19.85 16.02 -6.23
CA LEU A 117 20.01 16.71 -4.95
C LEU A 117 18.80 17.58 -4.59
N SER A 118 18.21 18.27 -5.58
CA SER A 118 17.01 19.09 -5.37
C SER A 118 15.82 18.25 -4.87
N TYR A 119 15.63 17.06 -5.44
CA TYR A 119 14.59 16.11 -5.03
C TYR A 119 14.92 15.47 -3.69
N LEU A 120 16.18 15.07 -3.49
CA LEU A 120 16.60 14.39 -2.27
C LEU A 120 16.38 15.26 -1.03
N ARG A 121 16.60 16.58 -1.13
CA ARG A 121 16.38 17.53 -0.04
C ARG A 121 14.91 17.90 0.16
N ARG A 122 14.11 17.89 -0.91
CA ARG A 122 12.71 18.32 -0.88
C ARG A 122 11.77 17.32 -0.19
N TYR A 123 12.08 16.02 -0.26
CA TYR A 123 11.19 14.97 0.23
C TYR A 123 11.85 14.14 1.33
N ALA A 124 11.08 13.87 2.40
CA ALA A 124 11.45 13.00 3.49
C ALA A 124 10.95 11.56 3.27
N ASN A 125 11.48 10.62 4.06
CA ASN A 125 11.06 9.22 4.12
C ASN A 125 10.98 8.55 2.73
N LYS A 126 12.00 8.76 1.91
CA LYS A 126 12.00 8.30 0.51
C LYS A 126 12.80 7.00 0.33
N ALA A 127 12.36 6.16 -0.59
CA ALA A 127 13.15 5.06 -1.13
C ALA A 127 13.89 5.53 -2.39
N ILE A 128 15.16 5.16 -2.55
CA ILE A 128 15.94 5.47 -3.76
C ILE A 128 16.27 4.18 -4.48
N ILE A 129 15.90 4.08 -5.76
CA ILE A 129 16.28 2.98 -6.66
C ILE A 129 17.44 3.47 -7.52
N THR A 130 18.60 2.83 -7.46
CA THR A 130 19.77 3.22 -8.27
C THR A 130 20.71 2.03 -8.50
N GLY A 131 21.71 2.20 -9.37
CA GLY A 131 22.75 1.17 -9.55
C GLY A 131 23.70 1.10 -8.35
N GLY A 132 24.23 -0.09 -8.07
CA GLY A 132 25.23 -0.28 -7.00
C GLY A 132 26.55 0.48 -7.21
N ASP A 133 26.85 0.83 -8.45
CA ASP A 133 28.00 1.62 -8.89
C ASP A 133 27.83 3.14 -8.68
N ARG A 134 26.61 3.61 -8.43
CA ARG A 134 26.28 5.04 -8.20
C ARG A 134 26.59 5.50 -6.78
N ILE A 135 27.86 5.40 -6.38
CA ILE A 135 28.34 5.73 -5.03
C ILE A 135 28.00 7.19 -4.65
N ASP A 136 28.12 8.12 -5.59
CA ASP A 136 27.78 9.54 -5.44
C ASP A 136 26.31 9.73 -5.01
N MET A 137 25.38 9.07 -5.71
CA MET A 137 23.95 9.09 -5.43
C MET A 137 23.63 8.45 -4.09
N GLN A 138 24.22 7.30 -3.81
CA GLN A 138 24.00 6.55 -2.57
C GLN A 138 24.44 7.37 -1.35
N LEU A 139 25.65 7.95 -1.40
CA LEU A 139 26.16 8.76 -0.31
C LEU A 139 25.34 10.04 -0.10
N ALA A 140 24.93 10.72 -1.17
CA ALA A 140 24.08 11.91 -1.10
C ALA A 140 22.69 11.59 -0.55
N ALA A 141 22.11 10.46 -0.94
CA ALA A 141 20.82 10.01 -0.41
C ALA A 141 20.92 9.75 1.10
N LEU A 142 22.01 9.12 1.57
CA LEU A 142 22.26 8.87 2.99
C LEU A 142 22.44 10.15 3.83
N GLU A 143 22.83 11.26 3.21
CA GLU A 143 22.91 12.59 3.87
C GLU A 143 21.53 13.28 4.01
N THR A 144 20.46 12.65 3.56
CA THR A 144 19.10 13.20 3.61
C THR A 144 18.14 12.21 4.25
N SER A 145 16.88 12.64 4.48
CA SER A 145 15.84 11.76 5.02
C SER A 145 15.48 10.66 4.00
N THR A 146 16.15 9.52 4.12
CA THR A 146 16.03 8.35 3.24
C THR A 146 15.66 7.13 4.07
N SER A 147 14.61 6.44 3.65
CA SER A 147 14.09 5.25 4.34
C SER A 147 14.84 4.00 3.93
N CYS A 148 15.21 3.88 2.66
CA CYS A 148 16.02 2.77 2.16
C CYS A 148 16.67 3.08 0.80
N LEU A 149 17.70 2.30 0.47
CA LEU A 149 18.32 2.23 -0.85
C LEU A 149 18.01 0.87 -1.47
N ILE A 150 17.59 0.86 -2.73
CA ILE A 150 17.34 -0.34 -3.55
C ILE A 150 18.36 -0.31 -4.68
N LEU A 151 19.31 -1.23 -4.63
CA LEU A 151 20.43 -1.33 -5.57
C LEU A 151 20.14 -2.40 -6.62
N THR A 152 20.06 -1.98 -7.88
CA THR A 152 19.60 -2.81 -8.99
C THR A 152 20.74 -3.44 -9.78
N GLY A 153 20.39 -4.43 -10.60
CA GLY A 153 21.33 -5.12 -11.49
C GLY A 153 22.34 -6.05 -10.79
N GLY A 154 22.11 -6.38 -9.52
CA GLY A 154 23.02 -7.24 -8.76
C GLY A 154 24.39 -6.62 -8.47
N ILE A 155 24.55 -5.31 -8.64
CA ILE A 155 25.80 -4.60 -8.40
C ILE A 155 25.91 -4.26 -6.91
N TYR A 156 26.97 -4.73 -6.26
CA TYR A 156 27.22 -4.44 -4.85
C TYR A 156 27.76 -3.02 -4.66
N PRO A 157 27.31 -2.29 -3.62
CA PRO A 157 27.85 -0.98 -3.30
C PRO A 157 29.23 -1.08 -2.66
N SER A 158 29.92 0.06 -2.55
CA SER A 158 31.22 0.10 -1.87
C SER A 158 31.07 -0.14 -0.36
N PRO A 159 32.10 -0.69 0.33
CA PRO A 159 32.07 -0.89 1.78
C PRO A 159 31.81 0.38 2.58
N GLN A 160 32.23 1.54 2.07
CA GLN A 160 31.98 2.84 2.69
C GLN A 160 30.48 3.17 2.72
N VAL A 161 29.73 2.86 1.65
CA VAL A 161 28.29 3.07 1.60
C VAL A 161 27.58 2.15 2.59
N VAL A 162 27.96 0.88 2.62
CA VAL A 162 27.42 -0.14 3.55
C VAL A 162 27.60 0.32 5.00
N ALA A 163 28.83 0.66 5.39
CA ALA A 163 29.13 1.09 6.76
C ALA A 163 28.36 2.35 7.16
N LYS A 164 28.24 3.31 6.24
CA LYS A 164 27.50 4.55 6.50
C LYS A 164 25.99 4.29 6.64
N ALA A 165 25.42 3.49 5.77
CA ALA A 165 24.00 3.16 5.80
C ALA A 165 23.63 2.40 7.07
N ASP A 166 24.47 1.45 7.49
CA ASP A 166 24.27 0.70 8.73
C ASP A 166 24.28 1.62 9.96
N LYS A 167 25.27 2.53 10.04
CA LYS A 167 25.34 3.56 11.08
C LYS A 167 24.09 4.43 11.15
N LEU A 168 23.48 4.74 10.00
CA LEU A 168 22.27 5.56 9.90
C LEU A 168 20.97 4.74 10.00
N ASN A 169 21.08 3.42 10.18
CA ASN A 169 19.97 2.46 10.13
C ASN A 169 19.13 2.63 8.86
N VAL A 170 19.77 2.85 7.72
CA VAL A 170 19.11 2.95 6.40
C VAL A 170 19.32 1.62 5.68
N PRO A 171 18.28 0.80 5.52
CA PRO A 171 18.35 -0.44 4.78
C PRO A 171 18.97 -0.26 3.39
N ILE A 172 19.94 -1.11 3.07
CA ILE A 172 20.41 -1.31 1.70
C ILE A 172 19.91 -2.67 1.24
N MET A 173 19.11 -2.66 0.18
CA MET A 173 18.57 -3.83 -0.47
C MET A 173 19.27 -4.03 -1.81
N LEU A 174 19.75 -5.24 -2.07
CA LEU A 174 20.27 -5.63 -3.36
C LEU A 174 19.25 -6.49 -4.09
N VAL A 175 18.92 -6.11 -5.32
CA VAL A 175 18.01 -6.85 -6.19
C VAL A 175 18.69 -7.19 -7.52
N SER A 176 18.37 -8.36 -8.06
CA SER A 176 18.85 -8.79 -9.38
C SER A 176 18.11 -8.08 -10.53
N ALA A 177 16.90 -7.59 -10.29
CA ALA A 177 16.11 -6.85 -11.27
C ALA A 177 16.81 -5.57 -11.73
N ASP A 178 16.60 -5.19 -12.99
CA ASP A 178 17.00 -3.89 -13.51
C ASP A 178 16.14 -2.75 -12.91
N THR A 179 16.59 -1.51 -13.09
CA THR A 179 15.94 -0.32 -12.53
C THR A 179 14.48 -0.14 -12.97
N PHE A 180 14.16 -0.44 -14.23
CA PHE A 180 12.80 -0.33 -14.73
C PHE A 180 11.90 -1.39 -14.11
N SER A 181 12.34 -2.65 -14.09
CA SER A 181 11.61 -3.77 -13.49
C SER A 181 11.40 -3.57 -11.97
N ALA A 182 12.42 -3.10 -11.25
CA ALA A 182 12.33 -2.81 -9.82
C ALA A 182 11.33 -1.65 -9.55
N SER A 183 11.39 -0.57 -10.34
CA SER A 183 10.45 0.54 -10.21
C SER A 183 9.01 0.11 -10.48
N ARG A 184 8.78 -0.68 -11.53
CA ARG A 184 7.44 -1.18 -11.89
C ARG A 184 6.89 -2.13 -10.83
N SER A 185 7.75 -2.95 -10.24
CA SER A 185 7.35 -3.81 -9.12
C SER A 185 6.91 -2.95 -7.93
N PHE A 186 7.62 -1.87 -7.63
CA PHE A 186 7.24 -0.95 -6.55
C PHE A 186 5.84 -0.33 -6.75
N GLU A 187 5.47 0.07 -7.97
CA GLU A 187 4.13 0.63 -8.26
C GLU A 187 2.98 -0.32 -7.86
N ASN A 188 3.26 -1.63 -7.81
CA ASN A 188 2.30 -2.65 -7.41
C ASN A 188 2.38 -3.01 -5.91
N ILE A 189 3.25 -2.36 -5.12
CA ILE A 189 3.31 -2.57 -3.67
C ILE A 189 2.01 -2.09 -3.06
N THR A 190 1.28 -3.05 -2.50
CA THR A 190 0.16 -2.76 -1.61
C THR A 190 0.70 -2.78 -0.18
N ALA A 191 0.41 -1.70 0.56
CA ALA A 191 0.75 -1.66 1.98
C ALA A 191 0.07 -2.84 2.67
N LYS A 192 0.86 -3.72 3.29
CA LYS A 192 0.33 -4.78 4.12
C LYS A 192 0.01 -4.23 5.50
N ILE A 193 -0.94 -4.89 6.14
CA ILE A 193 -1.28 -4.65 7.53
C ILE A 193 -1.07 -5.98 8.24
N GLU A 194 -0.03 -6.04 9.05
CA GLU A 194 0.33 -7.24 9.78
C GLU A 194 -0.22 -7.19 11.20
N ALA A 195 -0.29 -8.36 11.85
CA ALA A 195 -0.75 -8.46 13.25
C ALA A 195 0.10 -7.61 14.22
N LYS A 196 1.35 -7.28 13.85
CA LYS A 196 2.25 -6.42 14.63
C LYS A 196 1.96 -4.92 14.51
N ASP A 197 1.19 -4.50 13.49
CA ASP A 197 0.87 -3.09 13.22
C ASP A 197 -0.21 -2.54 14.17
N LYS A 198 0.07 -2.51 15.48
CA LYS A 198 -0.89 -2.08 16.51
C LYS A 198 -1.56 -0.74 16.19
N GLU A 199 -0.80 0.24 15.70
CA GLU A 199 -1.33 1.56 15.32
C GLU A 199 -2.34 1.46 14.16
N LYS A 200 -2.01 0.74 13.07
CA LYS A 200 -2.92 0.57 11.93
C LYS A 200 -4.17 -0.20 12.35
N ILE A 201 -4.01 -1.24 13.17
CA ILE A 201 -5.12 -2.06 13.68
C ILE A 201 -6.11 -1.21 14.49
N GLU A 202 -5.62 -0.38 15.42
CA GLU A 202 -6.50 0.48 16.22
C GLU A 202 -7.21 1.53 15.35
N ILE A 203 -6.54 2.06 14.33
CA ILE A 203 -7.16 2.97 13.37
C ILE A 203 -8.27 2.26 12.57
N ILE A 204 -8.03 1.02 12.10
CA ILE A 204 -9.04 0.22 11.39
C ILE A 204 -10.24 -0.05 12.29
N LYS A 205 -10.02 -0.54 13.51
CA LYS A 205 -11.11 -0.82 14.46
C LYS A 205 -12.00 0.39 14.67
N ARG A 206 -11.39 1.57 14.89
CA ARG A 206 -12.13 2.82 15.04
C ARG A 206 -12.93 3.17 13.79
N ILE A 207 -12.31 3.12 12.61
CA ILE A 207 -12.96 3.49 11.35
C ILE A 207 -14.13 2.56 11.03
N VAL A 208 -13.96 1.25 11.24
CA VAL A 208 -15.04 0.28 11.04
C VAL A 208 -16.18 0.57 12.02
N LYS A 209 -15.89 0.76 13.31
CA LYS A 209 -16.90 1.07 14.33
C LYS A 209 -17.68 2.35 14.04
N GLU A 210 -17.04 3.37 13.48
CA GLU A 210 -17.66 4.67 13.20
C GLU A 210 -18.43 4.71 11.88
N ASN A 211 -18.13 3.83 10.91
CA ASN A 211 -18.61 3.98 9.53
C ASN A 211 -19.30 2.73 8.96
N VAL A 212 -19.36 1.63 9.71
CA VAL A 212 -20.04 0.39 9.30
C VAL A 212 -21.12 0.06 10.31
N ASP A 213 -22.34 -0.09 9.80
CA ASP A 213 -23.49 -0.56 10.56
C ASP A 213 -23.46 -2.09 10.66
N LEU A 214 -22.80 -2.59 11.69
CA LEU A 214 -22.70 -4.03 11.96
C LEU A 214 -24.04 -4.61 12.46
N SER A 215 -24.98 -3.79 12.94
CA SER A 215 -26.27 -4.28 13.42
C SER A 215 -27.10 -4.92 12.31
N LYS A 216 -26.89 -4.49 11.06
CA LYS A 216 -27.48 -5.13 9.87
C LYS A 216 -26.95 -6.55 9.62
N LEU A 217 -25.78 -6.90 10.16
CA LEU A 217 -25.14 -8.21 10.03
C LEU A 217 -25.40 -9.13 11.22
N GLU A 218 -25.86 -8.59 12.34
CA GLU A 218 -26.29 -9.36 13.50
C GLU A 218 -27.72 -9.85 13.22
N GLY A 219 -27.90 -11.16 13.12
CA GLY A 219 -29.24 -11.77 13.08
C GLY A 219 -29.84 -11.85 14.47
N GLU A 220 -31.17 -11.86 14.54
CA GLU A 220 -31.91 -12.38 15.70
C GLU A 220 -31.49 -13.83 16.01
#